data_AF-R7LPH0-F1
#
_entry.id   AF-R7LPH0-F1
#
_cell.length_a   1.000
_cell.length_b   1.000
_cell.length_c   1.000
_cell.angle_alpha   90.00
_cell.angle_beta   90.00
_cell.angle_gamma   90.00
#
_symmetry.space_group_name_H-M   'P 1'
#
loop_
_entity.id
_entity.type
_entity.pdbx_description
1 polymer ?
#
loop_
_entity_poly.entity_id
_entity_poly.type
_entity_poly.pdbx_seq_one_letter_code
_entity_poly.pdbx_strand_id
1 'polypeptide(L)'
;MGFGCNACGVTGCRIIDSPRERIIAILTNNFVPCNGRFPFLITIATIFIAGAFAGGNGFLASILSTFAVIVVIIFGIFLTLVISKILSKTILKGMPSSMVLELPPYRKPQFGKILVRSIFDRTLFVLGRAISVAAPAGLVIWLMANVGINGESLLSIIANFLNPFAKLMGLDGYILTAFILGIPANEIVLPIILMCYLKGGTLVNIEDTIQIGQILIQNGWTMLTAMNVMLFTILHFPCATTLLTVKKETGSWKWTLISFAIPTICGVVLCMFTTLFYNVISII
;
A
#
# COMPACT_ATOMS: atom_id res chain seq x y z
N MET A 1 -5.63 4.28 -13.63
CA MET A 1 -5.30 3.28 -12.58
C MET A 1 -3.78 3.17 -12.50
N GLY A 2 -3.21 3.14 -11.29
CA GLY A 2 -1.79 3.31 -11.02
C GLY A 2 -1.00 2.02 -10.78
N PHE A 3 -1.27 0.95 -11.54
CA PHE A 3 -0.66 -0.39 -11.35
C PHE A 3 0.88 -0.39 -11.25
N GLY A 4 1.56 0.59 -11.85
CA GLY A 4 2.98 0.84 -11.63
C GLY A 4 3.24 1.56 -10.31
N CYS A 5 3.68 2.81 -10.37
CA CYS A 5 3.80 3.68 -9.20
C CYS A 5 2.58 4.62 -9.11
N ASN A 6 1.97 4.69 -7.92
CA ASN A 6 0.83 5.58 -7.68
C ASN A 6 1.17 7.06 -7.92
N ALA A 7 2.41 7.50 -7.66
CA ALA A 7 2.84 8.86 -7.96
C ALA A 7 2.80 9.18 -9.47
N CYS A 8 3.21 8.22 -10.31
CA CYS A 8 3.11 8.37 -11.77
C CYS A 8 1.63 8.39 -12.22
N GLY A 9 0.79 7.54 -11.63
CA GLY A 9 -0.65 7.53 -11.88
C GLY A 9 -1.31 8.89 -11.60
N VAL A 10 -0.98 9.50 -10.46
CA VAL A 10 -1.45 10.85 -10.08
C VAL A 10 -0.97 11.91 -11.07
N THR A 11 0.28 11.85 -11.54
CA THR A 11 0.81 12.78 -12.54
C THR A 11 0.09 12.63 -13.89
N GLY A 12 -0.31 11.41 -14.25
CA GLY A 12 -1.09 11.13 -15.46
C GLY A 12 -2.48 11.76 -15.48
N CYS A 13 -3.06 12.06 -14.31
CA CYS A 13 -4.36 12.72 -14.20
C CYS A 13 -4.37 14.17 -14.73
N ARG A 14 -3.20 14.77 -15.04
CA ARG A 14 -3.10 16.11 -15.66
C ARG A 14 -3.81 16.23 -17.00
N ILE A 15 -3.99 15.12 -17.70
CA ILE A 15 -4.66 15.06 -19.01
C ILE A 15 -6.18 15.23 -18.85
N ILE A 16 -6.74 15.03 -17.65
CA ILE A 16 -8.16 15.19 -17.40
C ILE A 16 -8.49 16.67 -17.27
N ASP A 17 -9.25 17.19 -18.23
CA ASP A 17 -9.64 18.60 -18.29
C ASP A 17 -10.55 19.03 -17.15
N SER A 18 -11.53 18.20 -16.78
CA SER A 18 -12.44 18.55 -15.69
C SER A 18 -11.72 18.47 -14.33
N PRO A 19 -11.67 19.57 -13.56
CA PRO A 19 -11.01 19.56 -12.24
C PRO A 19 -11.64 18.55 -11.28
N ARG A 20 -12.96 18.31 -11.43
CA ARG A 20 -13.72 17.34 -10.66
C ARG A 20 -13.24 15.91 -10.91
N GLU A 21 -13.27 15.45 -12.16
CA GLU A 21 -12.90 14.06 -12.47
C GLU A 21 -11.41 13.86 -12.24
N ARG A 22 -10.60 14.91 -12.45
CA ARG A 22 -9.18 14.91 -12.09
C ARG A 22 -8.98 14.61 -10.62
N ILE A 23 -9.67 15.30 -9.71
CA ILE A 23 -9.54 15.06 -8.27
C ILE A 23 -10.06 13.65 -7.90
N ILE A 24 -11.18 13.21 -8.47
CA ILE A 24 -11.70 11.85 -8.23
C ILE A 24 -10.65 10.81 -8.63
N ALA A 25 -10.08 10.93 -9.83
CA ALA A 25 -9.05 10.02 -10.33
C ALA A 25 -7.79 10.03 -9.46
N ILE A 26 -7.36 11.21 -8.99
CA ILE A 26 -6.21 11.34 -8.07
C ILE A 26 -6.48 10.61 -6.75
N LEU A 27 -7.66 10.81 -6.16
CA LEU A 27 -8.03 10.22 -4.86
C LEU A 27 -8.25 8.72 -4.94
N THR A 28 -8.83 8.23 -6.05
CA THR A 28 -9.16 6.80 -6.20
C THR A 28 -7.98 5.98 -6.74
N ASN A 29 -6.92 6.61 -7.24
CA ASN A 29 -5.75 5.92 -7.77
C ASN A 29 -5.08 4.95 -6.77
N ASN A 30 -5.15 5.23 -5.46
CA ASN A 30 -4.48 4.43 -4.44
C ASN A 30 -5.15 3.08 -4.11
N PHE A 31 -6.42 2.89 -4.49
CA PHE A 31 -7.15 1.64 -4.28
C PHE A 31 -6.67 0.49 -5.18
N VAL A 32 -5.78 0.78 -6.12
CA VAL A 32 -5.10 -0.21 -6.95
C VAL A 32 -3.69 -0.43 -6.40
N PRO A 33 -3.24 -1.68 -6.21
CA PRO A 33 -1.89 -1.93 -5.72
C PRO A 33 -0.85 -1.42 -6.72
N CYS A 34 0.17 -0.77 -6.19
CA CYS A 34 1.37 -0.38 -6.92
C CYS A 34 2.44 -1.46 -6.81
N ASN A 35 3.50 -1.39 -7.63
CA ASN A 35 4.62 -2.34 -7.61
C ASN A 35 5.16 -2.66 -6.21
N GLY A 36 5.27 -1.69 -5.31
CA GLY A 36 5.75 -1.94 -3.93
C GLY A 36 4.81 -2.76 -3.04
N ARG A 37 3.52 -2.93 -3.42
CA ARG A 37 2.52 -3.70 -2.68
C ARG A 37 2.37 -5.14 -3.20
N PHE A 38 2.70 -5.38 -4.47
CA PHE A 38 2.55 -6.70 -5.10
C PHE A 38 3.38 -7.80 -4.43
N PRO A 39 4.69 -7.62 -4.17
CA PRO A 39 5.51 -8.65 -3.53
C PRO A 39 4.92 -9.08 -2.20
N PHE A 40 4.50 -8.13 -1.37
CA PHE A 40 3.92 -8.44 -0.06
C PHE A 40 2.62 -9.24 -0.18
N LEU A 41 1.72 -8.85 -1.09
CA LEU A 41 0.48 -9.62 -1.34
C LEU A 41 0.76 -11.05 -1.81
N ILE A 42 1.74 -11.22 -2.72
CA ILE A 42 2.12 -12.54 -3.24
C ILE A 42 2.71 -13.40 -2.13
N THR A 43 3.62 -12.86 -1.30
CA THR A 43 4.23 -13.57 -0.18
C THR A 43 3.17 -14.04 0.82
N ILE A 44 2.26 -13.15 1.26
CA ILE A 44 1.22 -13.52 2.22
C ILE A 44 0.23 -14.53 1.63
N ALA A 45 -0.18 -14.37 0.36
CA ALA A 45 -1.05 -15.33 -0.32
C ALA A 45 -0.38 -16.71 -0.45
N THR A 46 0.92 -16.74 -0.72
CA THR A 46 1.68 -17.99 -0.85
C THR A 46 1.80 -18.72 0.49
N ILE A 47 2.11 -18.00 1.56
CA ILE A 47 2.30 -18.59 2.89
C ILE A 47 0.97 -19.12 3.44
N PHE A 48 -0.09 -18.29 3.44
CA PHE A 48 -1.31 -18.60 4.18
C PHE A 48 -2.40 -19.27 3.34
N ILE A 49 -2.53 -18.95 2.05
CA ILE A 49 -3.54 -19.58 1.20
C ILE A 49 -2.95 -20.83 0.55
N ALA A 50 -1.84 -20.69 -0.17
CA ALA A 50 -1.24 -21.85 -0.81
C ALA A 50 -0.70 -22.87 0.21
N GLY A 51 -0.06 -22.40 1.29
CA GLY A 51 0.41 -23.28 2.36
C GLY A 51 -0.70 -24.08 3.06
N ALA A 52 -1.90 -23.51 3.22
CA ALA A 52 -3.02 -24.19 3.87
C ALA A 52 -3.75 -25.18 2.95
N PHE A 53 -3.89 -24.86 1.66
CA PHE A 53 -4.79 -25.59 0.75
C PHE A 53 -4.08 -26.44 -0.31
N ALA A 54 -2.77 -26.24 -0.56
CA ALA A 54 -2.08 -26.93 -1.66
C ALA A 54 -1.56 -28.34 -1.32
N GLY A 55 -1.53 -28.73 -0.04
CA GLY A 55 -1.18 -30.09 0.38
C GLY A 55 0.18 -30.61 -0.13
N GLY A 56 1.14 -29.74 -0.38
CA GLY A 56 2.46 -30.08 -0.92
C GLY A 56 2.59 -30.07 -2.45
N ASN A 57 1.50 -29.88 -3.20
CA ASN A 57 1.54 -29.75 -4.66
C ASN A 57 1.94 -28.33 -5.08
N GLY A 58 3.22 -28.12 -5.45
CA GLY A 58 3.77 -26.81 -5.83
C GLY A 58 3.06 -26.12 -7.00
N PHE A 59 2.45 -26.88 -7.92
CA PHE A 59 1.66 -26.32 -9.02
C PHE A 59 0.32 -25.73 -8.52
N LEU A 60 -0.41 -26.46 -7.67
CA LEU A 60 -1.66 -25.96 -7.08
C LEU A 60 -1.41 -24.76 -6.18
N ALA A 61 -0.29 -24.74 -5.46
CA ALA A 61 0.12 -23.62 -4.63
C ALA A 61 0.25 -22.31 -5.43
N SER A 62 0.90 -22.38 -6.60
CA SER A 62 1.08 -21.22 -7.48
C SER A 62 -0.26 -20.70 -8.04
N ILE A 63 -1.18 -21.61 -8.39
CA ILE A 63 -2.50 -21.22 -8.90
C ILE A 63 -3.35 -20.56 -7.81
N LEU A 64 -3.40 -21.16 -6.62
CA LEU A 64 -4.21 -20.66 -5.49
C LEU A 64 -3.73 -19.29 -5.01
N SER A 65 -2.42 -19.10 -4.88
CA SER A 65 -1.84 -17.80 -4.51
C SER A 65 -2.15 -16.73 -5.56
N THR A 66 -2.01 -17.05 -6.85
CA THR A 66 -2.34 -16.14 -7.96
C THR A 66 -3.82 -15.76 -7.94
N PHE A 67 -4.70 -16.76 -7.79
CA PHE A 67 -6.15 -16.53 -7.73
C PHE A 67 -6.53 -15.62 -6.55
N ALA A 68 -5.95 -15.86 -5.37
CA ALA A 68 -6.18 -15.02 -4.21
C ALA A 68 -5.78 -13.57 -4.43
N VAL A 69 -4.59 -13.33 -5.01
CA VAL A 69 -4.12 -11.97 -5.31
C VAL A 69 -5.05 -11.29 -6.33
N ILE A 70 -5.49 -12.01 -7.36
CA ILE A 70 -6.44 -11.50 -8.36
C ILE A 70 -7.77 -11.09 -7.70
N VAL A 71 -8.32 -11.92 -6.81
CA VAL A 71 -9.56 -11.61 -6.09
C VAL A 71 -9.40 -10.31 -5.29
N VAL A 72 -8.29 -10.16 -4.58
CA VAL A 72 -8.02 -8.95 -3.77
C VAL A 72 -7.84 -7.71 -4.66
N ILE A 73 -7.19 -7.84 -5.82
CA ILE A 73 -7.07 -6.75 -6.81
C ILE A 73 -8.43 -6.36 -7.40
N ILE A 74 -9.24 -7.34 -7.81
CA ILE A 74 -10.59 -7.09 -8.35
C ILE A 74 -11.45 -6.39 -7.29
N PHE A 75 -11.32 -6.80 -6.02
CA PHE A 75 -11.98 -6.12 -4.91
C PHE A 75 -11.53 -4.65 -4.76
N GLY A 76 -10.23 -4.38 -4.88
CA GLY A 76 -9.69 -3.01 -4.90
C GLY A 76 -10.25 -2.16 -6.07
N ILE A 77 -10.33 -2.74 -7.27
CA ILE A 77 -10.92 -2.08 -8.45
C ILE A 77 -12.42 -1.82 -8.22
N PHE A 78 -13.15 -2.79 -7.68
CA PHE A 78 -14.55 -2.62 -7.34
C PHE A 78 -14.75 -1.47 -6.34
N LEU A 79 -13.96 -1.42 -5.27
CA LEU A 79 -13.99 -0.32 -4.29
C LEU A 79 -13.64 1.02 -4.92
N THR A 80 -12.70 1.06 -5.88
CA THR A 80 -12.36 2.27 -6.65
C THR A 80 -13.62 2.85 -7.32
N LEU A 81 -14.44 1.99 -7.94
CA LEU A 81 -15.68 2.40 -8.60
C LEU A 81 -16.74 2.88 -7.59
N VAL A 82 -16.91 2.16 -6.48
CA VAL A 82 -17.84 2.52 -5.40
C VAL A 82 -17.47 3.89 -4.81
N ILE A 83 -16.21 4.09 -4.44
CA ILE A 83 -15.72 5.36 -3.87
C ILE A 83 -15.83 6.49 -4.89
N SER A 84 -15.52 6.25 -6.17
CA SER A 84 -15.72 7.25 -7.24
C SER A 84 -17.18 7.69 -7.35
N LYS A 85 -18.13 6.76 -7.20
CA LYS A 85 -19.58 7.06 -7.20
C LYS A 85 -20.00 7.84 -5.95
N ILE A 86 -19.44 7.52 -4.78
CA ILE A 86 -19.72 8.25 -3.54
C ILE A 86 -19.18 9.69 -3.62
N LEU A 87 -17.93 9.86 -4.05
CA LEU A 87 -17.28 11.18 -4.15
C LEU A 87 -17.97 12.08 -5.17
N SER A 88 -18.38 11.52 -6.31
CA SER A 88 -19.11 12.27 -7.35
C SER A 88 -20.49 12.73 -6.88
N LYS A 89 -21.17 12.00 -5.99
CA LYS A 89 -22.47 12.44 -5.43
C LYS A 89 -22.37 13.39 -4.23
N THR A 90 -21.27 13.32 -3.48
CA THR A 90 -21.12 14.04 -2.20
C THR A 90 -20.29 15.32 -2.33
N ILE A 91 -18.97 15.19 -2.33
CA ILE A 91 -17.99 16.28 -2.16
C ILE A 91 -17.77 17.05 -3.47
N LEU A 92 -17.93 16.39 -4.62
CA LEU A 92 -17.61 16.95 -5.92
C LEU A 92 -18.86 16.94 -6.79
N LYS A 93 -19.76 17.92 -6.63
CA LYS A 93 -20.92 18.13 -7.51
C LYS A 93 -20.52 19.05 -8.68
N GLY A 94 -20.95 18.74 -9.91
CA GLY A 94 -20.64 19.54 -11.10
C GLY A 94 -21.07 18.87 -12.41
N MET A 95 -20.98 19.59 -13.52
CA MET A 95 -21.27 19.03 -14.85
C MET A 95 -20.08 18.19 -15.37
N PRO A 96 -20.32 17.02 -15.99
CA PRO A 96 -19.26 16.28 -16.67
C PRO A 96 -18.75 17.08 -17.88
N SER A 97 -17.44 17.06 -18.14
CA SER A 97 -16.89 17.67 -19.36
C SER A 97 -16.89 16.66 -20.50
N SER A 98 -17.15 17.09 -21.72
CA SER A 98 -16.90 16.28 -22.91
C SER A 98 -15.40 16.01 -23.05
N MET A 99 -15.00 14.74 -23.00
CA MET A 99 -13.64 14.34 -23.35
C MET A 99 -13.47 14.44 -24.86
N VAL A 100 -12.96 15.58 -25.35
CA VAL A 100 -12.57 15.73 -26.75
C VAL A 100 -11.13 15.25 -26.87
N LEU A 101 -10.95 14.01 -27.29
CA LEU A 101 -9.62 13.44 -27.52
C LEU A 101 -9.12 13.92 -28.89
N GLU A 102 -8.53 15.11 -28.93
CA GLU A 102 -7.81 15.56 -30.11
C GLU A 102 -6.57 14.67 -30.30
N LEU A 103 -6.48 14.00 -31.45
CA LEU A 103 -5.30 13.20 -31.76
C LEU A 103 -4.11 14.14 -31.98
N PRO A 104 -3.04 14.09 -31.16
CA PRO A 104 -1.89 14.93 -31.37
C PRO A 104 -1.18 14.53 -32.68
N PRO A 105 -0.64 15.49 -33.45
CA PRO A 105 0.10 15.20 -34.67
C PRO A 105 1.32 14.31 -34.35
N TYR A 106 1.41 13.16 -35.03
CA TYR A 106 2.45 12.17 -34.81
C TYR A 106 3.83 12.72 -35.21
N ARG A 107 4.75 12.82 -34.25
CA ARG A 107 6.14 13.28 -34.46
C ARG A 107 7.09 12.10 -34.33
N LYS A 108 8.04 11.95 -35.25
CA LYS A 108 9.06 10.88 -35.19
C LYS A 108 9.89 11.03 -33.90
N PRO A 109 10.04 9.97 -33.08
CA PRO A 109 10.79 10.05 -31.83
C PRO A 109 12.29 10.23 -32.13
N GLN A 110 12.90 11.27 -31.54
CA GLN A 110 14.36 11.44 -31.53
C GLN A 110 14.95 10.64 -30.37
N PHE A 111 15.21 9.34 -30.59
CA PHE A 111 15.60 8.39 -29.54
C PHE A 111 16.71 8.90 -28.60
N GLY A 112 17.81 9.43 -29.14
CA GLY A 112 18.93 9.92 -28.32
C GLY A 112 18.56 11.09 -27.42
N LYS A 113 17.88 12.11 -27.96
CA LYS A 113 17.46 13.29 -27.18
C LYS A 113 16.39 12.93 -26.15
N ILE A 114 15.46 12.02 -26.50
CA ILE A 114 14.42 11.56 -25.57
C ILE A 114 15.04 10.80 -24.41
N LEU A 115 16.00 9.91 -24.67
CA LEU A 115 16.61 9.08 -23.62
C LEU A 115 17.39 9.94 -22.62
N VAL A 116 18.29 10.79 -23.11
CA VAL A 116 19.09 11.69 -22.26
C VAL A 116 18.17 12.61 -21.47
N ARG A 117 17.24 13.28 -22.16
CA ARG A 117 16.37 14.26 -21.50
C ARG A 117 15.38 13.62 -20.52
N SER A 118 14.89 12.41 -20.81
CA SER A 118 14.04 11.68 -19.88
C SER A 118 14.80 11.25 -18.62
N ILE A 119 16.05 10.78 -18.75
CA ILE A 119 16.86 10.38 -17.60
C ILE A 119 17.19 11.59 -16.71
N PHE A 120 17.69 12.68 -17.32
CA PHE A 120 18.11 13.86 -16.57
C PHE A 120 16.94 14.68 -16.03
N ASP A 121 15.91 14.98 -16.85
CA ASP A 121 14.84 15.88 -16.43
C ASP A 121 13.74 15.17 -15.62
N ARG A 122 13.56 13.84 -15.80
CA ARG A 122 12.47 13.10 -15.14
C ARG A 122 12.98 12.09 -14.12
N THR A 123 13.87 11.18 -14.51
CA THR A 123 14.28 10.07 -13.63
C THR A 123 15.08 10.57 -12.42
N LEU A 124 16.09 11.41 -12.63
CA LEU A 124 16.90 11.96 -11.54
C LEU A 124 16.08 12.80 -10.55
N PHE A 125 15.11 13.57 -11.04
CA PHE A 125 14.26 14.37 -10.16
C PHE A 125 13.33 13.51 -9.29
N VAL A 126 12.79 12.42 -9.84
CA VAL A 126 11.98 11.47 -9.08
C VAL A 126 12.84 10.71 -8.07
N LEU A 127 14.04 10.28 -8.48
CA LEU A 127 14.99 9.61 -7.60
C LEU A 127 15.44 10.50 -6.44
N GLY A 128 15.76 11.77 -6.71
CA GLY A 128 16.13 12.74 -5.66
C GLY A 128 15.02 12.93 -4.63
N ARG A 129 13.74 12.98 -5.07
CA ARG A 129 12.61 13.02 -4.13
C ARG A 129 12.49 11.73 -3.32
N ALA A 130 12.67 10.57 -3.94
CA ALA A 130 12.62 9.29 -3.24
C ALA A 130 13.71 9.22 -2.16
N ILE A 131 14.96 9.57 -2.48
CA ILE A 131 16.08 9.60 -1.54
C ILE A 131 15.83 10.59 -0.40
N SER A 132 15.34 11.80 -0.71
CA SER A 132 15.06 12.84 0.29
C SER A 132 14.04 12.42 1.35
N VAL A 133 13.18 11.45 1.03
CA VAL A 133 12.16 10.92 1.94
C VAL A 133 12.62 9.60 2.59
N ALA A 134 13.26 8.72 1.82
CA ALA A 134 13.67 7.40 2.29
C ALA A 134 14.86 7.45 3.27
N ALA A 135 15.88 8.29 3.01
CA ALA A 135 17.07 8.39 3.85
C ALA A 135 16.76 8.82 5.31
N PRO A 136 16.02 9.93 5.56
CA PRO A 136 15.69 10.32 6.94
C PRO A 136 14.77 9.29 7.60
N ALA A 137 13.85 8.68 6.87
CA ALA A 137 12.96 7.68 7.44
C ALA A 137 13.70 6.39 7.82
N GLY A 138 14.68 5.95 7.02
CA GLY A 138 15.54 4.83 7.37
C GLY A 138 16.35 5.08 8.63
N LEU A 139 16.88 6.31 8.79
CA LEU A 139 17.58 6.72 10.02
C LEU A 139 16.63 6.68 11.24
N VAL A 140 15.40 7.17 11.08
CA VAL A 140 14.38 7.12 12.14
C VAL A 140 14.04 5.67 12.52
N ILE A 141 13.80 4.80 11.53
CA ILE A 141 13.51 3.38 11.77
C ILE A 141 14.68 2.70 12.50
N TRP A 142 15.91 2.99 12.07
CA TRP A 142 17.12 2.46 12.72
C TRP A 142 17.24 2.93 14.17
N LEU A 143 17.02 4.22 14.44
CA LEU A 143 17.01 4.75 15.82
C LEU A 143 15.91 4.08 16.66
N MET A 144 14.70 3.96 16.15
CA MET A 144 13.57 3.35 16.87
C MET A 144 13.81 1.87 17.20
N ALA A 145 14.59 1.18 16.38
CA ALA A 145 14.91 -0.22 16.61
C ALA A 145 16.07 -0.46 17.57
N ASN A 146 17.11 0.38 17.50
CA ASN A 146 18.33 0.18 18.29
C ASN A 146 18.30 0.93 19.63
N VAL A 147 17.52 2.00 19.75
CA VAL A 147 17.33 2.70 21.02
C VAL A 147 16.24 2.01 21.81
N GLY A 148 16.61 1.46 22.96
CA GLY A 148 15.69 0.83 23.91
C GLY A 148 15.59 1.60 25.23
N ILE A 149 14.40 1.60 25.80
CA ILE A 149 14.12 2.11 27.15
C ILE A 149 13.72 0.89 27.99
N ASN A 150 14.39 0.67 29.12
CA ASN A 150 14.14 -0.47 30.02
C ASN A 150 14.27 -1.87 29.38
N GLY A 151 15.16 -2.02 28.39
CA GLY A 151 15.41 -3.31 27.71
C GLY A 151 14.43 -3.66 26.59
N GLU A 152 13.43 -2.81 26.34
CA GLU A 152 12.52 -2.88 25.20
C GLU A 152 12.89 -1.84 24.14
N SER A 153 12.83 -2.20 22.85
CA SER A 153 13.08 -1.24 21.77
C SER A 153 11.94 -0.22 21.70
N LEU A 154 12.23 1.01 21.27
CA LEU A 154 11.17 2.03 21.08
C LEU A 154 10.08 1.53 20.11
N LEU A 155 10.46 0.68 19.17
CA LEU A 155 9.57 -0.04 18.26
C LEU A 155 8.53 -0.90 19.00
N SER A 156 8.95 -1.69 20.00
CA SER A 156 8.02 -2.55 20.76
C SER A 156 7.10 -1.74 21.66
N ILE A 157 7.57 -0.63 22.22
CA ILE A 157 6.74 0.29 23.01
C ILE A 157 5.59 0.84 22.14
N ILE A 158 5.90 1.28 20.93
CA ILE A 158 4.90 1.80 19.98
C ILE A 158 3.97 0.69 19.50
N ALA A 159 4.51 -0.50 19.21
CA ALA A 159 3.71 -1.66 18.84
C ALA A 159 2.71 -2.05 19.95
N ASN A 160 3.15 -2.07 21.20
CA ASN A 160 2.29 -2.35 22.35
C ASN A 160 1.20 -1.29 22.55
N PHE A 161 1.54 -0.01 22.33
CA PHE A 161 0.56 1.08 22.36
C PHE A 161 -0.49 0.96 21.25
N LEU A 162 -0.08 0.54 20.05
CA LEU A 162 -0.98 0.35 18.91
C LEU A 162 -1.72 -0.99 18.91
N ASN A 163 -1.26 -1.97 19.70
CA ASN A 163 -1.81 -3.32 19.78
C ASN A 163 -3.33 -3.39 20.04
N PRO A 164 -3.93 -2.67 21.01
CA PRO A 164 -5.37 -2.75 21.24
C PRO A 164 -6.18 -2.35 20.00
N PHE A 165 -5.73 -1.32 19.28
CA PHE A 165 -6.38 -0.89 18.04
C PHE A 165 -6.12 -1.86 16.89
N ALA A 166 -4.91 -2.40 16.78
CA ALA A 166 -4.56 -3.39 15.77
C ALA A 166 -5.41 -4.67 15.90
N LYS A 167 -5.62 -5.16 17.13
CA LYS A 167 -6.45 -6.34 17.40
C LYS A 167 -7.91 -6.16 16.97
N LEU A 168 -8.47 -4.96 17.08
CA LEU A 168 -9.82 -4.67 16.57
C LEU A 168 -9.92 -4.84 15.05
N MET A 169 -8.83 -4.61 14.33
CA MET A 169 -8.72 -4.84 12.89
C MET A 169 -8.30 -6.28 12.56
N GLY A 170 -8.14 -7.16 13.55
CA GLY A 170 -7.60 -8.51 13.38
C GLY A 170 -6.15 -8.49 12.90
N LEU A 171 -5.40 -7.46 13.28
CA LEU A 171 -3.97 -7.29 13.07
C LEU A 171 -3.24 -7.32 14.41
N ASP A 172 -1.91 -7.30 14.36
CA ASP A 172 -1.05 -7.14 15.54
C ASP A 172 -0.40 -5.76 15.58
N GLY A 173 -0.02 -5.29 16.78
CA GLY A 173 0.61 -3.99 17.01
C GLY A 173 1.86 -3.79 16.17
N TYR A 174 2.65 -4.84 15.95
CA TYR A 174 3.83 -4.80 15.08
C TYR A 174 3.48 -4.60 13.61
N ILE A 175 2.38 -5.20 13.14
CA ILE A 175 1.90 -5.03 11.75
C ILE A 175 1.49 -3.57 11.53
N LEU A 176 0.69 -3.01 12.44
CA LEU A 176 0.22 -1.64 12.30
C LEU A 176 1.38 -0.63 12.39
N THR A 177 2.32 -0.86 13.30
CA THR A 177 3.55 -0.07 13.40
C THR A 177 4.36 -0.12 12.11
N ALA A 178 4.48 -1.29 11.50
CA ALA A 178 5.20 -1.46 10.24
C ALA A 178 4.53 -0.71 9.07
N PHE A 179 3.20 -0.68 9.00
CA PHE A 179 2.51 0.16 8.01
C PHE A 179 2.79 1.64 8.21
N ILE A 180 2.74 2.13 9.46
CA ILE A 180 3.01 3.54 9.79
C ILE A 180 4.45 3.92 9.44
N LEU A 181 5.42 3.08 9.81
CA LEU A 181 6.82 3.30 9.48
C LEU A 181 7.12 3.09 7.98
N GLY A 182 6.26 2.34 7.28
CA GLY A 182 6.28 2.15 5.83
C GLY A 182 5.70 3.30 5.00
N ILE A 183 5.23 4.40 5.60
CA ILE A 183 4.78 5.61 4.87
C ILE A 183 5.77 6.06 3.78
N PRO A 184 7.11 6.08 3.98
CA PRO A 184 8.07 6.48 2.95
C PRO A 184 7.99 5.60 1.69
N ALA A 185 7.90 4.29 1.87
CA ALA A 185 7.92 3.29 0.81
C ALA A 185 7.12 2.04 1.24
N ASN A 186 6.14 1.63 0.44
CA ASN A 186 5.29 0.50 0.83
C ASN A 186 6.00 -0.86 0.69
N GLU A 187 7.10 -0.93 -0.06
CA GLU A 187 7.90 -2.15 -0.19
C GLU A 187 8.66 -2.56 1.09
N ILE A 188 8.89 -1.62 2.03
CA ILE A 188 9.62 -1.91 3.27
C ILE A 188 8.70 -2.42 4.40
N VAL A 189 7.38 -2.49 4.19
CA VAL A 189 6.43 -2.94 5.22
C VAL A 189 6.75 -4.35 5.70
N LEU A 190 6.94 -5.32 4.79
CA LEU A 190 7.30 -6.69 5.16
C LEU A 190 8.66 -6.77 5.88
N PRO A 191 9.74 -6.13 5.37
CA PRO A 191 11.00 -6.04 6.09
C PRO A 191 10.89 -5.45 7.51
N ILE A 192 10.05 -4.43 7.73
CA ILE A 192 9.82 -3.86 9.07
C ILE A 192 9.09 -4.87 9.96
N ILE A 193 8.08 -5.59 9.43
CA ILE A 193 7.37 -6.64 10.19
C ILE A 193 8.37 -7.73 10.65
N LEU A 194 9.22 -8.21 9.75
CA LEU A 194 10.22 -9.23 10.08
C LEU A 194 11.24 -8.73 11.11
N MET A 195 11.70 -7.50 10.93
CA MET A 195 12.59 -6.83 11.87
C MET A 195 11.98 -6.71 13.27
N CYS A 196 10.69 -6.34 13.37
CA CYS A 196 9.94 -6.32 14.64
C CYS A 196 9.94 -7.69 15.32
N TYR A 197 9.56 -8.75 14.58
CA TYR A 197 9.41 -10.10 15.14
C TYR A 197 10.73 -10.76 15.51
N LEU A 198 11.79 -10.50 14.76
CA LEU A 198 13.13 -10.99 15.04
C LEU A 198 13.85 -10.17 16.11
N LYS A 199 13.24 -9.07 16.58
CA LYS A 199 13.88 -8.07 17.46
C LYS A 199 15.24 -7.62 16.91
N GLY A 200 15.34 -7.51 15.58
CA GLY A 200 16.56 -7.16 14.88
C GLY A 200 16.82 -5.65 14.88
N GLY A 201 18.08 -5.25 14.94
CA GLY A 201 18.49 -3.84 14.83
C GLY A 201 18.53 -3.31 13.39
N THR A 202 18.32 -4.16 12.38
CA THR A 202 18.36 -3.81 10.96
C THR A 202 17.18 -4.39 10.20
N LEU A 203 16.83 -3.75 9.09
CA LEU A 203 15.79 -4.25 8.17
C LEU A 203 16.22 -5.61 7.63
N VAL A 204 15.32 -6.59 7.73
CA VAL A 204 15.58 -7.96 7.28
C VAL A 204 14.85 -8.19 5.97
N ASN A 205 15.60 -8.51 4.91
CA ASN A 205 15.04 -8.95 3.64
C ASN A 205 15.36 -10.43 3.48
N ILE A 206 14.36 -11.28 3.73
CA ILE A 206 14.48 -12.74 3.54
C ILE A 206 13.86 -13.05 2.19
N GLU A 207 14.62 -13.66 1.29
CA GLU A 207 14.10 -14.10 -0.01
C GLU A 207 13.33 -15.43 0.10
N ASP A 208 13.70 -16.26 1.09
CA ASP A 208 13.05 -17.55 1.35
C ASP A 208 11.66 -17.38 1.99
N THR A 209 10.63 -17.68 1.19
CA THR A 209 9.23 -17.58 1.59
C THR A 209 8.87 -18.55 2.72
N ILE A 210 9.57 -19.69 2.84
CA ILE A 210 9.30 -20.69 3.89
C ILE A 210 9.72 -20.15 5.25
N GLN A 211 10.92 -19.56 5.33
CA GLN A 211 11.43 -18.95 6.56
C GLN A 211 10.54 -17.77 7.01
N ILE A 212 10.11 -16.93 6.06
CA ILE A 212 9.13 -15.87 6.34
C ILE A 212 7.88 -16.48 6.97
N GLY A 213 7.31 -17.53 6.34
CA GLY A 213 6.10 -18.18 6.84
C GLY A 213 6.24 -18.70 8.27
N GLN A 214 7.38 -19.33 8.59
CA GLN A 214 7.65 -19.82 9.95
C GLN A 214 7.68 -18.69 10.99
N ILE A 215 8.35 -17.58 10.69
CA ILE A 215 8.42 -16.41 11.58
C ILE A 215 7.02 -15.84 11.83
N LEU A 216 6.21 -15.69 10.77
CA LEU A 216 4.86 -15.13 10.90
C LEU A 216 3.95 -16.05 11.74
N ILE A 217 3.97 -17.35 11.48
CA ILE A 217 3.16 -18.33 12.22
C ILE A 217 3.58 -18.40 13.70
N GLN A 218 4.88 -18.38 14.00
CA GLN A 218 5.40 -18.38 15.37
C GLN A 218 4.96 -17.13 16.16
N ASN A 219 4.77 -16.00 15.47
CA ASN A 219 4.29 -14.75 16.07
C ASN A 219 2.75 -14.63 16.04
N GLY A 220 2.03 -15.73 15.88
CA GLY A 220 0.57 -15.79 16.06
C GLY A 220 -0.24 -15.35 14.85
N TRP A 221 0.35 -15.32 13.65
CA TRP A 221 -0.42 -15.01 12.44
C TRP A 221 -1.42 -16.12 12.15
N THR A 222 -2.68 -15.73 12.07
CA THR A 222 -3.79 -16.59 11.66
C THR A 222 -4.18 -16.33 10.20
N MET A 223 -4.99 -17.22 9.62
CA MET A 223 -5.58 -17.00 8.30
C MET A 223 -6.39 -15.68 8.24
N LEU A 224 -7.10 -15.34 9.32
CA LEU A 224 -7.80 -14.05 9.46
C LEU A 224 -6.82 -12.87 9.36
N THR A 225 -5.70 -12.96 10.09
CA THR A 225 -4.66 -11.92 10.08
C THR A 225 -4.11 -11.73 8.68
N ALA A 226 -3.80 -12.83 7.98
CA ALA A 226 -3.31 -12.79 6.60
C ALA A 226 -4.31 -12.14 5.64
N MET A 227 -5.61 -12.47 5.74
CA MET A 227 -6.66 -11.85 4.94
C MET A 227 -6.78 -10.35 5.22
N ASN A 228 -6.78 -9.95 6.50
CA ASN A 228 -6.86 -8.53 6.88
C ASN A 228 -5.61 -7.75 6.47
N VAL A 229 -4.42 -8.35 6.55
CA VAL A 229 -3.19 -7.76 6.03
C VAL A 229 -3.26 -7.54 4.53
N MET A 230 -3.77 -8.51 3.75
CA MET A 230 -3.92 -8.34 2.31
C MET A 230 -4.91 -7.22 1.96
N LEU A 231 -6.06 -7.18 2.66
CA LEU A 231 -7.05 -6.11 2.49
C LEU A 231 -6.46 -4.74 2.86
N PHE A 232 -5.82 -4.64 4.01
CA PHE A 232 -5.20 -3.40 4.48
C PHE A 232 -4.04 -2.98 3.56
N THR A 233 -3.30 -3.92 2.97
CA THR A 233 -2.25 -3.61 1.99
C THR A 233 -2.79 -2.91 0.75
N ILE A 234 -3.99 -3.27 0.28
CA ILE A 234 -4.62 -2.55 -0.84
C ILE A 234 -5.23 -1.22 -0.40
N LEU A 235 -5.78 -1.16 0.81
CA LEU A 235 -6.63 -0.05 1.23
C LEU A 235 -5.94 0.96 2.14
N HIS A 236 -4.70 0.76 2.60
CA HIS A 236 -4.01 1.77 3.41
C HIS A 236 -3.59 2.99 2.59
N PHE A 237 -3.16 4.04 3.29
CA PHE A 237 -2.67 5.29 2.74
C PHE A 237 -1.61 5.13 1.62
N PRO A 238 -1.55 6.09 0.67
CA PRO A 238 -0.49 6.15 -0.31
C PRO A 238 0.86 6.49 0.32
N CYS A 239 1.95 6.04 -0.29
CA CYS A 239 3.30 6.36 0.14
C CYS A 239 3.59 7.86 0.03
N ALA A 240 4.58 8.34 0.78
CA ALA A 240 4.96 9.74 0.87
C ALA A 240 5.27 10.38 -0.49
N THR A 241 5.91 9.65 -1.40
CA THR A 241 6.17 10.14 -2.77
C THR A 241 4.88 10.43 -3.54
N THR A 242 3.85 9.60 -3.34
CA THR A 242 2.52 9.83 -3.92
C THR A 242 1.83 11.01 -3.25
N LEU A 243 1.85 11.12 -1.92
CA LEU A 243 1.26 12.26 -1.19
C LEU A 243 1.87 13.61 -1.61
N LEU A 244 3.20 13.67 -1.74
CA LEU A 244 3.90 14.86 -2.24
C LEU A 244 3.51 15.20 -3.69
N THR A 245 3.29 14.17 -4.50
CA THR A 245 2.83 14.36 -5.89
C THR A 245 1.38 14.86 -5.91
N VAL A 246 0.48 14.30 -5.09
CA VAL A 246 -0.90 14.80 -4.92
C VAL A 246 -0.88 16.28 -4.52
N LYS A 247 -0.04 16.67 -3.56
CA LYS A 247 0.12 18.08 -3.16
C LYS A 247 0.56 18.95 -4.34
N LYS A 248 1.53 18.48 -5.13
CA LYS A 248 2.04 19.20 -6.31
C LYS A 248 0.97 19.34 -7.41
N GLU A 249 0.14 18.33 -7.62
CA GLU A 249 -0.91 18.34 -8.65
C GLU A 249 -2.16 19.13 -8.25
N THR A 250 -2.54 19.06 -6.98
CA THR A 250 -3.77 19.69 -6.48
C THR A 250 -3.55 21.09 -5.90
N GLY A 251 -2.31 21.44 -5.58
CA GLY A 251 -1.96 22.72 -4.96
C GLY A 251 -2.45 22.91 -3.52
N SER A 252 -3.06 21.89 -2.90
CA SER A 252 -3.68 22.00 -1.57
C SER A 252 -3.38 20.81 -0.68
N TRP A 253 -3.00 21.10 0.56
CA TRP A 253 -2.85 20.09 1.61
C TRP A 253 -4.17 19.42 1.99
N LYS A 254 -5.31 20.08 1.79
CA LYS A 254 -6.63 19.50 2.06
C LYS A 254 -6.83 18.22 1.23
N TRP A 255 -6.50 18.26 -0.05
CA TRP A 255 -6.65 17.10 -0.95
C TRP A 255 -5.63 16.00 -0.65
N THR A 256 -4.43 16.36 -0.20
CA THR A 256 -3.43 15.39 0.28
C THR A 256 -3.91 14.64 1.53
N LEU A 257 -4.48 15.34 2.51
CA LEU A 257 -5.04 14.71 3.70
C LEU A 257 -6.24 13.83 3.36
N ILE A 258 -7.11 14.27 2.44
CA ILE A 258 -8.23 13.47 1.96
C ILE A 258 -7.74 12.20 1.23
N SER A 259 -6.68 12.29 0.42
CA SER A 259 -6.10 11.11 -0.26
C SER A 259 -5.45 10.13 0.72
N PHE A 260 -5.00 10.60 1.87
CA PHE A 260 -4.51 9.75 2.96
C PHE A 260 -5.67 9.11 3.73
N ALA A 261 -6.67 9.91 4.10
CA ALA A 261 -7.75 9.50 4.99
C ALA A 261 -8.73 8.53 4.33
N ILE A 262 -9.13 8.77 3.07
CA ILE A 262 -10.16 7.96 2.40
C ILE A 262 -9.76 6.48 2.34
N PRO A 263 -8.61 6.09 1.78
CA PRO A 263 -8.21 4.68 1.76
C PRO A 263 -8.09 4.15 3.18
N THR A 264 -7.35 4.85 4.05
CA THR A 264 -7.07 4.39 5.43
C THR A 264 -8.34 4.09 6.21
N ILE A 265 -9.33 4.97 6.16
CA ILE A 265 -10.62 4.76 6.83
C ILE A 265 -11.35 3.57 6.22
N CYS A 266 -11.40 3.45 4.89
CA CYS A 266 -12.00 2.29 4.23
C CYS A 266 -11.30 0.98 4.64
N GLY A 267 -9.97 0.97 4.69
CA GLY A 267 -9.18 -0.18 5.12
C GLY A 267 -9.44 -0.56 6.58
N VAL A 268 -9.41 0.41 7.49
CA VAL A 268 -9.72 0.20 8.92
C VAL A 268 -11.12 -0.37 9.11
N VAL A 269 -12.13 0.26 8.49
CA VAL A 269 -13.54 -0.16 8.62
C VAL A 269 -13.73 -1.57 8.06
N LEU A 270 -13.16 -1.88 6.90
CA LEU A 270 -13.28 -3.22 6.31
C LEU A 270 -12.56 -4.28 7.13
N CYS A 271 -11.38 -4.01 7.68
CA CYS A 271 -10.67 -4.96 8.54
C CYS A 271 -11.37 -5.19 9.88
N MET A 272 -11.99 -4.14 10.45
CA MET A 272 -12.83 -4.31 11.64
C MET A 272 -14.07 -5.14 11.31
N PHE A 273 -14.72 -4.88 10.17
CA PHE A 273 -15.89 -5.65 9.74
C PHE A 273 -15.58 -7.14 9.52
N THR A 274 -14.48 -7.47 8.83
CA THR A 274 -14.06 -8.86 8.62
C THR A 274 -13.72 -9.56 9.94
N THR A 275 -13.07 -8.86 10.87
CA THR A 275 -12.73 -9.39 12.20
C THR A 275 -13.98 -9.64 13.04
N LEU A 276 -14.92 -8.70 13.07
CA LEU A 276 -16.20 -8.87 13.76
C LEU A 276 -16.99 -10.05 13.17
N PHE A 277 -17.06 -10.14 11.83
CA PHE A 277 -17.76 -11.24 11.17
C PHE A 277 -17.13 -12.60 11.51
N TYR A 278 -15.81 -12.70 11.51
CA TYR A 278 -15.10 -13.92 11.92
C TYR A 278 -15.38 -14.29 13.37
N ASN A 279 -15.34 -13.31 14.28
CA ASN A 279 -15.62 -13.56 15.70
C ASN A 279 -17.09 -13.97 15.94
N VAL A 280 -18.03 -13.44 15.17
CA VAL A 280 -19.44 -13.87 15.26
C VAL A 280 -19.60 -15.30 14.77
N ILE A 281 -18.95 -15.66 13.65
CA ILE A 281 -19.00 -17.03 13.12
C ILE A 281 -18.31 -18.03 14.06
N SER A 282 -17.21 -17.65 14.72
CA SER A 282 -16.50 -18.56 15.62
C SER A 282 -17.21 -18.80 16.96
N ILE A 283 -18.16 -17.94 17.32
CA ILE A 283 -18.99 -18.07 18.52
C ILE A 283 -20.23 -18.94 18.27
N ILE A 284 -20.70 -19.03 17.01
CA ILE A 284 -21.84 -19.85 16.58
C ILE A 284 -21.38 -21.29 16.33
#